data_AF-A0A645BBD0-F1
#
_entry.id   AF-A0A645BBD0-F1
#
_cell.length_a   1.000
_cell.length_b   1.000
_cell.length_c   1.000
_cell.angle_alpha   90.00
_cell.angle_beta   90.00
_cell.angle_gamma   90.00
#
_symmetry.space_group_name_H-M   'P 1'
#
loop_
_entity.id
_entity.type
_entity.pdbx_description
1 polymer ?
#
loop_
_entity_poly.entity_id
_entity_poly.type
_entity_poly.pdbx_seq_one_letter_code
_entity_poly.pdbx_strand_id
1 'polypeptide(L)' 'MKKLLAADLLELSCDTDENKKVYKITNKGREMLIKEIERKKQMVKFAENFLGLGKGDILEK' A
#
# COMPACT_ATOMS: atom_id res chain seq x y z
N MET A 1 -4.56 2.58 -14.37
CA MET A 1 -4.95 1.15 -14.48
C MET A 1 -4.10 0.35 -15.47
N LYS A 2 -3.86 0.80 -16.72
CA LYS A 2 -3.07 0.04 -17.71
C LYS A 2 -1.75 -0.54 -17.18
N LYS A 3 -0.96 0.23 -16.42
CA LYS A 3 0.30 -0.24 -15.81
C LYS A 3 0.10 -1.35 -14.76
N LEU A 4 -0.97 -1.28 -13.97
CA LEU A 4 -1.28 -2.27 -12.93
C LEU A 4 -1.79 -3.58 -13.52
N LEU A 5 -2.59 -3.49 -14.60
CA LEU A 5 -3.02 -4.63 -15.39
C LEU A 5 -1.82 -5.29 -16.10
N ALA A 6 -0.95 -4.51 -16.74
CA ALA A 6 0.25 -5.01 -17.41
C ALA A 6 1.24 -5.67 -16.43
N ALA A 7 1.24 -5.24 -15.17
CA ALA A 7 2.05 -5.83 -14.11
C ALA A 7 1.36 -7.01 -13.40
N ASP A 8 0.15 -7.40 -13.81
CA ASP A 8 -0.64 -8.48 -13.21
C ASP A 8 -0.98 -8.25 -11.73
N LEU A 9 -1.14 -6.99 -11.33
CA LEU A 9 -1.50 -6.60 -9.96
C LEU A 9 -3.00 -6.42 -9.80
N LEU A 10 -3.72 -6.27 -10.90
CA LEU A 10 -5.18 -6.14 -10.97
C LEU A 10 -5.71 -6.95 -12.14
N GLU A 11 -6.96 -7.37 -12.04
CA GLU A 11 -7.72 -8.02 -13.09
C GLU A 11 -9.04 -7.28 -13.32
N LEU A 12 -9.58 -7.34 -14.54
CA LEU A 12 -10.90 -6.78 -14.84
C LEU A 12 -11.96 -7.80 -14.38
N SER A 13 -12.92 -7.35 -13.58
CA SER A 13 -14.08 -8.16 -13.22
C SER A 13 -14.96 -8.33 -14.46
N CYS A 14 -15.23 -9.57 -14.86
CA CYS A 14 -16.09 -9.89 -16.00
C CYS A 14 -17.58 -9.68 -15.72
N ASP A 15 -17.94 -9.43 -14.46
CA ASP A 15 -19.30 -9.59 -13.93
C ASP A 15 -20.10 -8.28 -13.86
N THR A 16 -19.71 -7.24 -14.60
CA THR A 16 -20.40 -5.94 -14.53
C THR A 16 -20.76 -5.39 -15.89
N ASP A 17 -22.01 -4.90 -15.95
CA ASP A 17 -22.65 -4.06 -16.96
C ASP A 17 -21.65 -3.31 -17.86
N GLU A 18 -21.83 -3.42 -19.19
CA GLU A 18 -20.82 -3.09 -20.22
C GLU A 18 -20.28 -1.65 -20.15
N ASN A 19 -21.00 -0.75 -19.46
CA ASN A 19 -20.64 0.65 -19.27
C ASN A 19 -19.74 0.91 -18.05
N LYS A 20 -19.44 -0.07 -17.19
CA LYS A 20 -18.59 0.11 -16.00
C LYS A 20 -17.47 -0.92 -15.91
N LYS A 21 -16.23 -0.43 -15.88
CA LYS A 21 -15.04 -1.27 -15.64
C LYS A 21 -14.79 -1.40 -14.15
N VAL A 22 -15.04 -2.58 -13.60
CA VAL A 22 -14.68 -2.94 -12.21
C VAL A 22 -13.39 -3.73 -12.21
N TYR A 23 -12.47 -3.42 -11.30
CA TYR A 23 -11.18 -4.09 -11.17
C TYR A 23 -11.07 -4.76 -9.82
N LYS A 24 -10.50 -5.97 -9.81
CA LYS A 24 -10.20 -6.73 -8.60
C LYS A 24 -8.69 -6.83 -8.43
N ILE A 25 -8.23 -6.81 -7.19
CA ILE A 25 -6.81 -7.02 -6.88
C ILE A 25 -6.47 -8.50 -7.01
N THR A 26 -5.37 -8.81 -7.68
CA THR A 26 -4.87 -10.18 -7.78
C THR A 26 -4.16 -10.57 -6.48
N ASN A 27 -3.88 -11.87 -6.29
CA ASN A 27 -3.08 -12.32 -5.16
C ASN A 27 -1.68 -11.66 -5.17
N LYS A 28 -1.06 -11.55 -6.35
CA LYS A 28 0.21 -10.85 -6.57
C LYS A 28 0.12 -9.37 -6.16
N GLY A 29 -0.95 -8.69 -6.56
CA GLY A 29 -1.23 -7.31 -6.15
C GLY A 29 -1.32 -7.17 -4.64
N ARG A 30 -2.02 -8.10 -3.97
CA ARG A 30 -2.18 -8.12 -2.51
C ARG A 30 -0.85 -8.32 -1.79
N GLU A 31 -0.04 -9.28 -2.23
CA GLU A 31 1.29 -9.53 -1.66
C GLU A 31 2.22 -8.32 -1.81
N MET A 32 2.22 -7.69 -2.99
CA MET A 32 2.98 -6.46 -3.22
C MET A 32 2.53 -5.35 -2.25
N LEU A 33 1.23 -5.18 -2.06
CA LEU A 33 0.69 -4.14 -1.19
C LEU A 33 1.11 -4.36 0.28
N ILE A 34 1.10 -5.61 0.75
CA ILE A 34 1.57 -5.96 2.10
C ILE A 34 3.05 -5.59 2.26
N LYS A 35 3.90 -5.95 1.29
CA LYS A 35 5.33 -5.59 1.31
C LYS A 35 5.54 -4.08 1.34
N GLU A 36 4.75 -3.34 0.57
CA GLU A 36 4.84 -1.88 0.51
C GLU A 36 4.38 -1.23 1.83
N ILE A 37 3.37 -1.78 2.49
CA ILE A 37 2.95 -1.35 3.84
C ILE A 37 4.09 -1.53 4.84
N GLU A 38 4.73 -2.69 4.87
CA GLU A 38 5.86 -2.95 5.77
C GLU A 38 7.05 -2.03 5.48
N ARG A 39 7.36 -1.81 4.20
CA ARG A 39 8.40 -0.85 3.78
C ARG A 39 8.08 0.56 4.28
N LYS A 40 6.84 1.02 4.15
CA LYS A 40 6.42 2.34 4.62
C LYS A 40 6.49 2.46 6.14
N LYS A 41 6.12 1.41 6.90
CA LYS A 41 6.29 1.40 8.36
C LYS A 41 7.76 1.59 8.75
N GLN A 42 8.68 0.90 8.06
CA GLN A 42 10.12 1.06 8.29
C GLN A 42 10.60 2.47 7.94
N MET A 43 10.12 3.06 6.84
CA MET A 43 10.45 4.43 6.45
C MET A 43 9.98 5.44 7.50
N VAL A 44 8.74 5.29 8.00
CA VAL A 44 8.19 6.16 9.04
C VAL A 44 9.01 6.04 10.31
N LYS A 45 9.27 4.81 10.78
CA LYS A 45 10.13 4.56 11.96
C LYS A 45 11.51 5.19 11.82
N PHE A 46 12.11 5.09 10.63
CA PHE A 46 13.39 5.71 10.35
C PHE A 46 13.32 7.25 10.44
N ALA A 47 12.30 7.85 9.83
CA ALA A 47 12.09 9.30 9.88
C ALA A 47 11.80 9.79 11.31
N GLU A 48 10.97 9.08 12.06
CA GLU A 48 10.68 9.38 13.47
C GLU A 48 11.95 9.34 14.32
N ASN A 49 12.78 8.31 14.16
CA ASN A 49 14.06 8.23 14.86
C ASN A 49 15.02 9.35 14.44
N PHE A 50 15.10 9.66 13.15
CA PHE A 50 15.93 10.74 12.62
C PHE A 50 15.52 12.11 13.18
N LEU A 51 14.22 12.33 13.33
CA LEU A 51 13.65 13.56 13.88
C LEU A 51 13.58 13.57 15.43
N GLY A 52 14.01 12.49 16.10
CA GLY A 52 13.95 12.38 17.55
C GLY A 52 12.53 12.18 18.13
N LEU A 53 11.55 11.81 17.29
CA LEU A 53 10.16 11.54 17.66
C LEU A 53 9.94 10.11 18.18
N GLY A 54 10.94 9.24 18.03
CA GLY A 54 10.86 7.78 18.31
C GLY A 54 10.85 7.37 19.79
N LYS A 55 10.67 8.29 20.73
CA LYS A 55 10.52 8.00 22.17
C LYS A 55 9.34 8.75 22.74
N GLY A 56 8.50 8.04 23.49
CA GLY A 56 7.49 8.63 24.38
C GLY A 56 8.13 9.38 25.54
N ASP A 57 8.81 10.50 25.24
CA ASP A 57 9.41 11.41 26.21
C ASP A 57 9.08 12.87 25.79
N ILE A 58 7.80 13.24 25.84
CA ILE A 58 7.48 14.57 26.37
C ILE A 58 7.24 14.33 27.86
N LEU A 59 8.35 14.43 28.58
CA LEU A 59 8.40 14.61 30.01
C LEU A 59 7.43 15.74 30.39
N GLU A 60 6.61 15.49 31.41
CA GLU A 60 6.09 16.53 32.28
C GLU A 60 7.20 17.57 32.53
N LYS A 61 6.92 18.83 32.21
CA LYS A 61 7.64 19.99 32.74
C LYS A 61 6.63 20.98 33.26
#